data_AF-I1CM20-F1
#
_entry.id   AF-I1CM20-F1
#
_cell.length_a   1.000
_cell.length_b   1.000
_cell.length_c   1.000
_cell.angle_alpha   90.00
_cell.angle_beta   90.00
_cell.angle_gamma   90.00
#
_symmetry.space_group_name_H-M   'P 1'
#
loop_
_entity.id
_entity.type
_entity.pdbx_description
1 polymer ?
#
loop_
_entity_poly.entity_id
_entity_poly.type
_entity_poly.pdbx_seq_one_letter_code
_entity_poly.pdbx_strand_id
1 'polypeptide(L)'
;MIWKNCPDFKNQKSVLEEVIINSVHVFELYPKYHCECNWIEMYWGAAKREARLKCDYSFKSLEENTDSFLDKAGDLAHIRRYFRRSMNFIEAYSRCTDGREVVQEVKKFVEKKYLSHRKVRVPSDLV
;
A
#
# COMPACT_ATOMS: atom_id res chain seq x y z
N MET A 1 -31.04 -10.03 -6.69
CA MET A 1 -30.81 -9.13 -7.84
C MET A 1 -30.32 -9.97 -9.01
N ILE A 2 -31.23 -10.41 -9.88
CA ILE A 2 -31.00 -11.45 -10.93
C ILE A 2 -30.00 -10.97 -12.01
N TRP A 3 -29.94 -9.65 -12.26
CA TRP A 3 -29.12 -9.03 -13.30
C TRP A 3 -27.61 -8.99 -13.03
N LYS A 4 -27.16 -9.06 -11.76
CA LYS A 4 -25.71 -9.03 -11.42
C LYS A 4 -24.95 -10.26 -11.91
N ASN A 5 -25.66 -11.35 -12.20
CA ASN A 5 -25.05 -12.61 -12.61
C ASN A 5 -25.01 -12.81 -14.13
N CYS A 6 -25.61 -11.91 -14.91
CA CYS A 6 -25.55 -11.98 -16.36
C CYS A 6 -24.11 -11.78 -16.86
N PRO A 7 -23.62 -12.61 -17.80
CA PRO A 7 -22.22 -12.60 -18.24
C PRO A 7 -21.76 -11.28 -18.86
N ASP A 8 -22.65 -10.58 -19.58
CA ASP A 8 -22.42 -9.27 -20.18
C ASP A 8 -22.08 -8.23 -19.11
N PHE A 9 -22.89 -8.11 -18.06
CA PHE A 9 -22.63 -7.17 -16.96
C PHE A 9 -21.41 -7.56 -16.12
N LYS A 10 -21.11 -8.86 -15.99
CA LYS A 10 -19.92 -9.34 -15.26
C LYS A 10 -18.61 -9.05 -15.99
N ASN A 11 -18.63 -9.14 -17.32
CA ASN A 11 -17.44 -8.98 -18.15
C ASN A 11 -17.27 -7.55 -18.70
N GLN A 12 -18.27 -6.68 -18.51
CA GLN A 12 -18.18 -5.29 -18.91
C GLN A 12 -17.10 -4.58 -18.11
N LYS A 13 -16.05 -4.14 -18.81
CA LYS A 13 -15.01 -3.29 -18.24
C LYS A 13 -15.56 -1.88 -18.03
N SER A 14 -15.04 -1.21 -17.01
CA SER A 14 -15.34 0.21 -16.83
C SER A 14 -14.60 1.04 -17.87
N VAL A 15 -15.13 2.23 -18.20
CA VAL A 15 -14.46 3.17 -19.12
C VAL A 15 -13.03 3.50 -18.63
N LEU A 16 -12.84 3.63 -17.32
CA LEU A 16 -11.51 3.88 -16.73
C LEU A 16 -10.57 2.70 -16.95
N GLU A 17 -11.05 1.47 -16.73
CA GLU A 17 -10.26 0.26 -16.95
C GLU A 17 -9.85 0.12 -18.42
N GLU A 18 -10.75 0.40 -19.37
CA GLU A 18 -10.43 0.38 -20.79
C GLU A 18 -9.35 1.42 -21.15
N VAL A 19 -9.48 2.66 -20.68
CA VAL A 19 -8.50 3.72 -20.93
C VAL A 19 -7.11 3.37 -20.36
N ILE A 20 -7.07 2.80 -19.15
CA ILE A 20 -5.82 2.41 -18.48
C ILE A 20 -5.16 1.23 -19.20
N ILE A 21 -5.93 0.20 -19.57
CA ILE A 21 -5.40 -0.96 -20.30
C ILE A 21 -4.91 -0.55 -21.69
N ASN A 22 -5.66 0.30 -22.39
CA ASN A 22 -5.29 0.80 -23.72
C ASN A 22 -4.03 1.68 -23.69
N SER A 23 -3.69 2.26 -22.54
CA SER A 23 -2.44 3.01 -22.32
C SER A 23 -1.28 2.14 -21.81
N VAL A 24 -1.42 0.80 -21.85
CA VAL A 24 -0.38 -0.17 -21.42
C VAL A 24 -0.08 -0.09 -19.91
N HIS A 25 -1.05 0.38 -19.12
CA HIS A 25 -0.96 0.42 -17.67
C HIS A 25 -1.74 -0.75 -17.03
N VAL A 26 -1.32 -1.11 -15.82
CA VAL A 26 -2.00 -2.14 -15.02
C VAL A 26 -3.14 -1.47 -14.25
N PHE A 27 -4.34 -2.06 -14.35
CA PHE A 27 -5.50 -1.65 -13.57
C PHE A 27 -5.67 -2.57 -12.36
N GLU A 28 -5.22 -2.12 -11.19
CA GLU A 28 -5.36 -2.84 -9.92
C GLU A 28 -6.45 -2.23 -9.05
N LEU A 29 -7.33 -3.08 -8.52
CA LEU A 29 -8.37 -2.68 -7.57
C LEU A 29 -7.95 -3.04 -6.15
N TYR A 30 -8.01 -2.05 -5.26
CA TYR A 30 -7.80 -2.26 -3.83
C TYR A 30 -9.11 -2.66 -3.12
N PRO A 31 -9.03 -3.47 -2.05
CA PRO A 31 -10.19 -3.77 -1.22
C PRO A 31 -10.79 -2.50 -0.62
N LYS A 32 -12.12 -2.39 -0.66
CA LYS A 32 -12.85 -1.23 -0.12
C LYS A 32 -12.70 -1.17 1.40
N TYR A 33 -12.45 0.03 1.95
CA TYR A 33 -12.27 0.29 3.39
C TYR A 33 -11.01 -0.28 4.04
N HIS A 34 -10.03 -0.68 3.23
CA HIS A 34 -8.75 -1.22 3.69
C HIS A 34 -7.59 -0.31 3.27
N CYS A 35 -7.47 0.85 3.90
CA CYS A 35 -6.47 1.87 3.52
C CYS A 35 -5.02 1.38 3.73
N GLU A 36 -4.80 0.44 4.64
CA GLU A 36 -3.52 -0.24 4.86
C GLU A 36 -3.02 -1.04 3.64
N CYS A 37 -3.93 -1.49 2.77
CA CYS A 37 -3.59 -2.16 1.51
C CYS A 37 -3.13 -1.19 0.42
N ASN A 38 -3.33 0.13 0.60
CA ASN A 38 -2.87 1.15 -0.33
C ASN A 38 -1.61 1.83 0.19
N TRP A 39 -0.47 1.56 -0.45
CA TRP A 39 0.83 2.03 0.02
C TRP A 39 0.97 3.56 -0.02
N ILE A 40 0.21 4.25 -0.89
CA ILE A 40 0.27 5.71 -1.02
C ILE A 40 -0.23 6.41 0.24
N GLU A 41 -1.09 5.77 1.04
CA GLU A 41 -1.58 6.32 2.30
C GLU A 41 -0.44 6.48 3.32
N MET A 42 0.52 5.55 3.33
CA MET A 42 1.72 5.64 4.17
C MET A 42 2.68 6.73 3.68
N TYR A 43 2.81 6.88 2.36
CA TYR A 43 3.58 7.97 1.74
C TYR A 43 3.01 9.34 2.15
N TRP A 44 1.71 9.56 1.96
CA TRP A 44 1.04 10.79 2.38
C TRP A 44 1.10 11.00 3.90
N GLY A 45 1.00 9.94 4.70
CA GLY A 45 1.17 10.00 6.15
C GLY A 45 2.56 10.51 6.54
N ALA A 46 3.61 10.01 5.88
CA ALA A 46 4.99 10.45 6.11
C ALA A 46 5.22 11.90 5.67
N ALA A 47 4.76 12.28 4.47
CA ALA A 47 4.86 13.66 3.97
C ALA A 47 4.15 14.65 4.91
N LYS A 48 2.93 14.33 5.35
CA LYS A 48 2.20 15.16 6.33
C LYS A 48 2.91 15.26 7.67
N ARG A 49 3.59 14.19 8.12
CA ARG A 49 4.39 14.24 9.35
C ARG A 49 5.58 15.18 9.19
N GLU A 50 6.32 15.09 8.09
CA GLU A 50 7.43 16.00 7.79
C GLU A 50 6.97 17.45 7.72
N ALA A 51 5.85 17.71 7.04
CA ALA A 51 5.23 19.02 7.00
C ALA A 51 4.94 19.54 8.40
N ARG A 52 4.21 18.77 9.23
CA ARG A 52 3.87 19.19 10.61
C ARG A 52 5.08 19.48 11.50
N LEU A 53 6.20 18.78 11.30
CA LEU A 53 7.42 19.00 12.08
C LEU A 53 8.14 20.30 11.70
N LYS A 54 7.95 20.80 10.48
CA LYS A 54 8.67 21.95 9.92
C LYS A 54 7.77 23.14 9.60
N CYS A 55 6.46 23.00 9.75
CA CYS A 55 5.48 24.00 9.39
C CYS A 55 5.47 25.16 10.38
N ASP A 56 5.44 26.37 9.85
CA ASP A 56 5.17 27.63 10.55
C ASP A 56 3.68 28.02 10.53
N TYR A 57 2.83 27.12 10.02
CA TYR A 57 1.39 27.27 9.78
C TYR A 57 1.01 28.35 8.75
N SER A 58 1.96 28.79 7.91
CA SER A 58 1.69 29.64 6.75
C SER A 58 1.42 28.79 5.51
N PHE A 59 0.38 29.15 4.75
CA PHE A 59 0.10 28.51 3.46
C PHE A 59 1.27 28.67 2.48
N LYS A 60 1.88 29.86 2.43
CA LYS A 60 3.00 30.15 1.53
C LYS A 60 4.21 29.24 1.83
N SER A 61 4.53 29.08 3.11
CA SER A 61 5.63 28.21 3.54
C SER A 61 5.32 26.74 3.24
N LEU A 62 4.07 26.31 3.41
CA LEU A 62 3.66 24.97 3.02
C LEU A 62 3.82 24.74 1.51
N GLU A 63 3.35 25.68 0.69
CA GLU A 63 3.47 25.63 -0.77
C GLU A 63 4.94 25.54 -1.21
N GLU A 64 5.81 26.42 -0.68
CA GLU A 64 7.25 26.44 -0.99
C GLU A 64 7.99 25.16 -0.58
N ASN A 65 7.55 24.48 0.48
CA ASN A 65 8.23 23.30 1.02
C ASN A 65 7.57 21.96 0.65
N THR A 66 6.43 21.96 -0.04
CA THR A 66 5.64 20.74 -0.32
C THR A 66 6.48 19.69 -1.03
N ASP A 67 7.20 20.06 -2.08
CA ASP A 67 8.04 19.13 -2.85
C ASP A 67 9.13 18.50 -1.98
N SER A 68 9.77 19.27 -1.10
CA SER A 68 10.78 18.77 -0.17
C SER A 68 10.21 17.73 0.81
N PHE A 69 8.98 17.93 1.30
CA PHE A 69 8.32 16.96 2.17
C PHE A 69 7.94 15.68 1.42
N LEU A 70 7.50 15.82 0.16
CA LEU A 70 7.16 14.72 -0.73
C LEU A 70 8.39 13.90 -1.13
N ASP A 71 9.50 14.55 -1.46
CA ASP A 71 10.79 13.91 -1.78
C ASP A 71 11.32 13.14 -0.58
N LYS A 72 11.19 13.71 0.64
CA LYS A 72 11.64 13.04 1.85
C LYS A 72 10.85 11.76 2.14
N ALA A 73 9.52 11.81 1.95
CA ALA A 73 8.66 10.63 2.03
C ALA A 73 8.91 9.64 0.87
N GLY A 74 9.35 10.16 -0.28
CA GLY A 74 9.58 9.45 -1.52
C GLY A 74 10.93 8.75 -1.64
N ASP A 75 11.81 8.87 -0.64
CA ASP A 75 13.07 8.14 -0.62
C ASP A 75 12.84 6.64 -0.90
N LEU A 76 13.68 6.06 -1.75
CA LEU A 76 13.47 4.72 -2.30
C LEU A 76 13.32 3.65 -1.21
N ALA A 77 14.03 3.80 -0.09
CA ALA A 77 13.92 2.87 1.03
C ALA A 77 12.56 2.99 1.73
N HIS A 78 11.99 4.20 1.82
CA HIS A 78 10.63 4.43 2.32
C HIS A 78 9.58 3.81 1.39
N ILE A 79 9.63 4.10 0.09
CA ILE A 79 8.68 3.56 -0.89
C ILE A 79 8.65 2.03 -0.85
N ARG A 80 9.82 1.38 -0.86
CA ARG A 80 9.92 -0.08 -0.74
C ARG A 80 9.33 -0.62 0.56
N ARG A 81 9.50 0.09 1.67
CA ARG A 81 8.89 -0.29 2.96
C ARG A 81 7.37 -0.15 2.94
N TYR A 82 6.84 0.93 2.37
CA TYR A 82 5.40 1.15 2.26
C TYR A 82 4.74 0.09 1.40
N PHE A 83 5.27 -0.14 0.20
CA PHE A 83 4.78 -1.17 -0.72
C PHE A 83 4.76 -2.55 -0.05
N ARG A 84 5.89 -2.96 0.55
CA ARG A 84 5.98 -4.25 1.24
C ARG A 84 4.99 -4.37 2.39
N ARG A 85 4.76 -3.29 3.15
CA ARG A 85 3.79 -3.31 4.24
C ARG A 85 2.37 -3.52 3.72
N SER A 86 1.99 -2.84 2.64
CA SER A 86 0.67 -3.05 2.00
C SER A 86 0.52 -4.46 1.44
N MET A 87 1.56 -5.02 0.81
CA MET A 87 1.53 -6.41 0.35
C MET A 87 1.37 -7.41 1.50
N ASN A 88 2.04 -7.19 2.64
CA ASN A 88 1.85 -8.03 3.82
C ASN A 88 0.40 -7.98 4.35
N PHE A 89 -0.26 -6.82 4.28
CA PHE A 89 -1.67 -6.68 4.64
C PHE A 89 -2.56 -7.44 3.67
N ILE A 90 -2.36 -7.28 2.36
CA ILE A 90 -3.09 -8.02 1.32
C ILE A 90 -2.95 -9.54 1.53
N GLU A 91 -1.73 -10.01 1.79
CA GLU A 91 -1.45 -11.42 2.07
C GLU A 91 -2.16 -11.89 3.35
N ALA A 92 -2.14 -11.10 4.42
CA ALA A 92 -2.84 -11.43 5.66
C ALA A 92 -4.37 -11.46 5.47
N TYR A 93 -4.95 -10.50 4.75
CA TYR A 93 -6.38 -10.50 4.42
C TYR A 93 -6.79 -11.71 3.57
N SER A 94 -5.90 -12.22 2.72
CA SER A 94 -6.19 -13.45 1.95
C SER A 94 -6.29 -14.71 2.82
N ARG A 95 -5.78 -14.67 4.06
CA ARG A 95 -5.70 -15.82 4.98
C ARG A 95 -6.62 -15.73 6.19
N CYS A 96 -7.11 -14.53 6.51
CA CYS A 96 -7.83 -14.26 7.75
C CYS A 96 -9.27 -13.80 7.46
N THR A 97 -10.19 -14.12 8.38
CA THR A 97 -11.59 -13.72 8.28
C THR A 97 -11.95 -12.54 9.20
N ASP A 98 -11.17 -12.30 10.27
CA ASP A 98 -11.34 -11.17 11.20
C ASP A 98 -10.14 -10.21 11.14
N GLY A 99 -10.41 -8.91 11.17
CA GLY A 99 -9.37 -7.88 11.11
C GLY A 99 -8.35 -7.93 12.27
N ARG A 100 -8.73 -8.46 13.44
CA ARG A 100 -7.82 -8.66 14.57
C ARG A 100 -6.77 -9.72 14.27
N GLU A 101 -7.16 -10.79 13.57
CA GLU A 101 -6.25 -11.86 13.14
C GLU A 101 -5.27 -11.33 12.08
N VAL A 102 -5.74 -10.48 11.18
CA VAL A 102 -4.90 -9.82 10.16
C VAL A 102 -3.76 -9.05 10.83
N VAL A 103 -4.05 -8.26 11.87
CA VAL A 103 -3.01 -7.51 12.60
C VAL A 103 -2.00 -8.46 13.25
N GLN A 104 -2.45 -9.59 13.79
CA GLN A 104 -1.56 -10.61 14.37
C GLN A 104 -0.69 -11.27 13.28
N GLU A 105 -1.26 -11.60 12.13
CA GLU A 105 -0.52 -12.21 11.03
C GLU A 105 0.51 -11.24 10.44
N VAL A 106 0.15 -9.95 10.32
CA VAL A 106 1.07 -8.91 9.86
C VAL A 106 2.27 -8.75 10.79
N LYS A 107 2.08 -8.85 12.11
CA LYS A 107 3.18 -8.84 13.09
C LYS A 107 4.18 -9.98 12.84
N LYS A 108 3.69 -11.16 12.48
CA LYS A 108 4.57 -12.30 12.17
C LYS A 108 5.49 -12.02 10.98
N PHE A 109 5.07 -11.26 9.96
CA PHE A 109 5.98 -10.91 8.85
C PHE A 109 7.14 -10.00 9.28
N VAL A 110 6.93 -9.19 10.31
CA VAL A 110 7.96 -8.32 10.89
C VAL A 110 8.92 -9.15 11.75
N GLU A 111 8.36 -10.01 12.61
CA GLU A 111 9.10 -10.88 13.54
C GLU A 111 9.90 -11.97 12.81
N LYS A 112 9.33 -12.60 11.78
CA LYS A 112 9.97 -13.67 10.97
C LYS A 112 11.21 -13.21 10.21
N LYS A 113 11.53 -11.90 10.18
CA LYS A 113 12.65 -11.35 9.42
C LYS A 113 14.01 -11.59 10.09
N TYR A 114 14.07 -11.88 11.39
CA TYR A 114 15.34 -12.14 12.10
C TYR A 114 15.20 -13.27 13.12
N LEU A 115 15.93 -14.37 12.90
CA LEU A 115 16.14 -15.42 13.90
C LEU A 115 17.29 -15.04 14.87
N SER A 116 18.30 -14.32 14.38
CA SER A 116 19.36 -13.67 15.18
C SER A 116 20.07 -12.57 14.36
N HIS A 117 20.89 -11.74 15.03
CA HIS A 117 21.72 -10.71 14.40
C HIS A 117 22.62 -11.20 13.24
N ARG A 118 22.90 -12.51 13.14
CA ARG A 118 23.75 -13.10 12.10
C ARG A 118 23.02 -14.02 11.11
N LYS A 119 21.70 -14.17 11.20
CA LYS A 119 20.95 -15.09 10.32
C LYS A 119 19.69 -14.43 9.74
N VAL A 120 19.77 -14.11 8.45
CA VAL A 120 18.59 -13.84 7.61
C VAL A 120 18.04 -15.19 7.14
N ARG A 121 16.74 -15.42 7.27
CA ARG A 121 16.08 -16.63 6.77
C ARG A 121 16.03 -16.56 5.23
N VAL A 122 16.67 -17.50 4.55
CA VAL A 122 16.51 -17.69 3.10
C VAL A 122 15.19 -18.45 2.86
N PRO A 123 14.33 -18.04 1.90
CA PRO A 123 13.09 -18.75 1.58
C PRO A 123 13.39 -20.21 1.18
N SER A 124 12.51 -21.13 1.60
CA SER A 124 12.60 -22.58 1.34
C SER A 124 12.52 -22.96 -0.14
N ASP A 125 12.10 -22.04 -0.99
CA ASP A 125 11.81 -22.29 -2.40
C ASP A 125 13.05 -22.14 -3.30
N LEU A 126 14.23 -22.02 -2.68
CA LEU A 126 15.55 -21.94 -3.31
C LEU A 126 16.47 -23.13 -2.91
N VAL A 127 15.88 -24.25 -2.48
CA VAL A 127 16.56 -25.54 -2.27
C VAL A 127 15.92 -26.58 -3.16
#